data_AF-A0A8T4M467-F1
#
_entry.id   AF-A0A8T4M467-F1
#
_cell.length_a   1.000
_cell.length_b   1.000
_cell.length_c   1.000
_cell.angle_alpha   90.00
_cell.angle_beta   90.00
_cell.angle_gamma   90.00
#
_symmetry.space_group_name_H-M   'P 1'
#
loop_
_entity.id
_entity.type
_entity.pdbx_description
1 polymer ?
#
loop_
_entity_poly.entity_id
_entity_poly.type
_entity_poly.pdbx_seq_one_letter_code
_entity_poly.pdbx_strand_id
1 'polypeptide(L)'
;MKGIVVQFRRGNRTVHEKHFILSFGSKNREEASKLVGNKVVWTSPGKEKKKIKGKISSAHGNKGMVRAIFERGLPGQALTTEIEMSLSHQEQEFLNASRIESSKFLKSKESPGKEAESEGTGERRKK
;
A
#
# COMPACT_ATOMS: atom_id res chain seq x y z
N MET A 1 2.02 -1.69 -0.51
CA MET A 1 3.37 -2.33 -0.47
C MET A 1 4.15 -1.85 -1.67
N LYS A 2 5.42 -1.47 -1.50
CA LYS A 2 6.28 -0.98 -2.57
C LYS A 2 7.17 -2.10 -3.13
N GLY A 3 7.52 -2.01 -4.41
CA GLY A 3 8.47 -2.89 -5.06
C GLY A 3 9.30 -2.15 -6.10
N ILE A 4 10.22 -2.88 -6.73
CA ILE A 4 11.13 -2.35 -7.76
C ILE A 4 10.92 -3.14 -9.05
N VAL A 5 10.87 -2.44 -10.18
CA VAL A 5 10.91 -3.05 -11.51
C VAL A 5 12.35 -3.49 -11.79
N VAL A 6 12.60 -4.78 -11.84
CA VAL A 6 13.97 -5.31 -12.04
C VAL A 6 14.30 -5.37 -13.52
N GLN A 7 13.49 -6.10 -14.30
CA GLN A 7 13.77 -6.29 -15.72
C GLN A 7 12.55 -6.72 -16.51
N PHE A 8 12.60 -6.51 -17.83
CA PHE A 8 11.70 -7.16 -18.78
C PHE A 8 11.91 -8.67 -18.76
N ARG A 9 10.83 -9.43 -18.94
CA ARG A 9 10.94 -10.84 -19.26
C ARG A 9 11.47 -10.96 -20.69
N ARG A 10 12.71 -11.42 -20.81
CA ARG A 10 13.39 -11.62 -22.10
C ARG A 10 14.01 -12.99 -22.20
N GLY A 11 14.05 -13.53 -23.42
CA GLY A 11 14.97 -14.59 -23.82
C GLY A 11 16.25 -14.00 -24.39
N ASN A 12 17.05 -14.83 -25.06
CA ASN A 12 18.33 -14.39 -25.63
C ASN A 12 18.16 -13.33 -26.75
N ARG A 13 17.09 -13.43 -27.55
CA ARG A 13 16.81 -12.53 -28.69
C ARG A 13 15.41 -11.91 -28.69
N THR A 14 14.57 -12.28 -27.73
CA THR A 14 13.15 -11.91 -27.72
C THR A 14 12.82 -11.20 -26.42
N VAL A 15 12.15 -10.05 -26.52
CA VAL A 15 11.68 -9.28 -25.37
C VAL A 15 10.16 -9.27 -25.38
N HIS A 16 9.55 -9.60 -24.25
CA HIS A 16 8.11 -9.46 -24.08
C HIS A 16 7.80 -8.14 -23.38
N GLU A 17 7.41 -7.12 -24.15
CA GLU A 17 7.27 -5.73 -23.69
C GLU A 17 6.28 -5.52 -22.55
N LYS A 18 5.27 -6.39 -22.41
CA LYS A 18 4.25 -6.29 -21.37
C LYS A 18 4.56 -7.07 -20.10
N HIS A 19 5.57 -7.94 -20.15
CA HIS A 19 5.90 -8.86 -19.07
C HIS A 19 7.13 -8.37 -18.32
N PHE A 20 6.98 -8.14 -17.02
CA PHE A 20 8.06 -7.63 -16.18
C PHE A 20 8.30 -8.54 -14.99
N ILE A 21 9.55 -8.53 -14.54
CA ILE A 21 10.00 -9.14 -13.29
C ILE A 21 10.06 -8.02 -12.26
N LEU A 22 9.31 -8.19 -11.18
CA LEU A 22 9.25 -7.25 -10.07
C LEU A 22 9.84 -7.90 -8.81
N SER A 23 10.47 -7.08 -7.98
CA SER A 23 10.94 -7.47 -6.65
C SER A 23 10.17 -6.69 -5.59
N PHE A 24 9.52 -7.41 -4.68
CA PHE A 24 8.80 -6.84 -3.53
C PHE A 24 9.50 -7.13 -2.19
N GLY A 25 10.78 -7.54 -2.24
CA GLY A 25 11.56 -7.89 -1.05
C GLY A 25 11.29 -9.28 -0.47
N SER A 26 10.51 -10.13 -1.16
CA SER A 26 10.32 -11.53 -0.77
C SER A 26 11.62 -12.33 -0.96
N LYS A 27 11.90 -13.26 -0.05
CA LYS A 27 13.14 -14.07 -0.09
C LYS A 27 12.94 -15.36 -0.87
N ASN A 28 11.77 -15.96 -0.70
CA ASN A 28 11.45 -17.30 -1.19
C ASN A 28 10.31 -17.30 -2.21
N ARG A 29 10.25 -18.35 -3.02
CA ARG A 29 9.19 -18.56 -4.02
C ARG A 29 7.79 -18.65 -3.39
N GLU A 30 7.68 -19.23 -2.21
CA GLU A 30 6.42 -19.40 -1.49
C GLU A 30 5.82 -18.05 -1.08
N GLU A 31 6.63 -17.15 -0.53
CA GLU A 31 6.23 -15.78 -0.20
C GLU A 31 5.77 -15.02 -1.45
N ALA A 32 6.55 -15.13 -2.53
CA ALA A 32 6.21 -14.50 -3.80
C ALA A 32 4.91 -15.06 -4.41
N SER A 33 4.60 -16.33 -4.15
CA SER A 33 3.37 -16.97 -4.66
C SER A 33 2.11 -16.42 -3.99
N LYS A 34 2.21 -15.96 -2.74
CA LYS A 34 1.10 -15.28 -2.03
C LYS A 34 0.74 -13.93 -2.66
N LEU A 35 1.66 -13.31 -3.39
CA LEU A 35 1.44 -12.03 -4.07
C LEU A 35 0.75 -12.19 -5.43
N VAL A 36 0.56 -13.42 -5.91
CA VAL A 36 -0.06 -13.69 -7.20
C VAL A 36 -1.53 -13.32 -7.18
N GLY A 37 -2.00 -12.65 -8.24
CA GLY A 37 -3.37 -12.15 -8.33
C GLY A 37 -3.54 -10.68 -7.97
N ASN A 38 -2.60 -10.11 -7.22
CA ASN A 38 -2.64 -8.71 -6.81
C ASN A 38 -2.44 -7.74 -7.99
N LYS A 39 -3.03 -6.56 -7.86
CA LYS A 39 -2.87 -5.47 -8.84
C LYS A 39 -1.65 -4.62 -8.49
N VAL A 40 -0.93 -4.24 -9.53
CA VAL A 40 0.23 -3.35 -9.45
C VAL A 40 -0.03 -2.12 -10.30
N VAL A 41 0.46 -0.97 -9.84
CA VAL A 41 0.37 0.29 -10.56
C VAL A 41 1.76 0.90 -10.63
N TRP A 42 2.23 1.10 -11.85
CA TRP A 42 3.43 1.85 -12.12
C TRP A 42 3.08 3.30 -12.43
N THR A 43 3.83 4.23 -11.83
CA THR A 43 3.68 5.67 -12.09
C THR A 43 4.94 6.19 -12.73
N SER A 44 4.79 6.89 -13.87
CA SER A 44 5.91 7.52 -14.56
C SER A 44 6.58 8.59 -13.68
N PRO A 45 7.93 8.61 -13.58
CA PRO A 45 8.66 9.65 -12.85
C PRO A 45 8.73 11.00 -13.60
N GLY A 46 8.24 11.07 -14.84
CA GLY A 46 8.28 12.29 -15.67
C GLY A 46 7.30 13.39 -15.22
N LYS A 47 7.36 14.54 -15.92
CA LYS A 47 6.45 15.68 -15.71
C LYS A 47 4.97 15.28 -15.80
N GLU A 48 4.65 14.37 -16.72
CA GLU A 48 3.34 13.75 -16.82
C GLU A 48 3.29 12.41 -16.06
N LYS A 49 2.51 12.38 -14.98
CA LYS A 49 2.29 11.19 -14.16
C LYS A 49 1.32 10.23 -14.85
N LYS A 50 1.83 9.44 -15.79
CA LYS A 50 1.09 8.33 -16.41
C LYS A 50 1.05 7.15 -15.46
N LYS A 51 -0.16 6.65 -15.18
CA LYS A 51 -0.39 5.45 -14.37
C LYS A 51 -0.68 4.27 -15.28
N ILE A 52 0.10 3.21 -15.17
CA ILE A 52 -0.08 1.99 -15.94
C ILE A 52 -0.40 0.87 -14.96
N LYS A 53 -1.56 0.26 -15.16
CA LYS A 53 -2.04 -0.84 -14.32
C LYS A 53 -1.52 -2.17 -14.85
N GLY A 54 -1.30 -3.10 -13.93
CA GLY A 54 -0.95 -4.47 -14.21
C GLY A 54 -1.42 -5.43 -13.13
N LYS A 55 -1.22 -6.71 -13.38
CA LYS A 55 -1.55 -7.79 -12.46
C LYS A 55 -0.36 -8.72 -12.29
N ILE A 56 -0.14 -9.17 -11.06
CA ILE A 56 0.86 -10.22 -10.78
C ILE A 56 0.31 -11.56 -11.26
N SER A 57 1.02 -12.20 -12.18
CA SER A 57 0.59 -13.42 -12.87
C SER A 57 1.17 -14.68 -12.23
N SER A 58 2.45 -14.68 -11.83
CA SER A 58 3.03 -15.83 -11.11
C SER A 58 4.33 -15.45 -10.40
N ALA A 59 4.78 -16.29 -9.48
CA ALA A 59 6.14 -16.21 -8.94
C ALA A 59 7.20 -16.54 -10.02
N HIS A 60 8.37 -15.92 -9.95
CA HIS A 60 9.48 -16.05 -10.89
C HIS A 60 10.80 -16.42 -10.17
N GLY A 61 11.41 -17.52 -10.59
CA GLY A 61 12.65 -18.03 -9.99
C GLY A 61 12.50 -18.42 -8.53
N ASN A 62 13.65 -18.53 -7.84
CA ASN A 62 13.75 -18.96 -6.45
C ASN A 62 14.02 -17.82 -5.47
N LYS A 63 14.46 -16.65 -5.96
CA LYS A 63 14.79 -15.46 -5.15
C LYS A 63 13.58 -14.59 -4.77
N GLY A 64 12.38 -15.17 -4.71
CA GLY A 64 11.16 -14.44 -4.35
C GLY A 64 10.74 -13.32 -5.31
N MET A 65 11.13 -13.36 -6.58
CA MET A 65 10.64 -12.40 -7.57
C MET A 65 9.26 -12.80 -8.10
N VAL A 66 8.54 -11.85 -8.69
CA VAL A 66 7.23 -12.09 -9.31
C VAL A 66 7.19 -11.58 -10.74
N ARG A 67 6.36 -12.22 -11.56
CA ARG A 67 6.04 -11.78 -12.91
C ARG A 67 4.76 -10.96 -12.87
N ALA A 68 4.81 -9.76 -13.40
CA ALA A 68 3.63 -8.93 -13.64
C ALA A 68 3.37 -8.73 -15.14
N ILE A 69 2.09 -8.66 -15.49
CA ILE A 69 1.60 -8.37 -16.83
C ILE A 69 0.88 -7.03 -16.76
N PHE A 70 1.36 -6.06 -17.54
CA PHE A 70 0.74 -4.74 -17.65
C PHE A 70 -0.17 -4.65 -18.87
N GLU A 71 -1.14 -3.75 -18.81
CA GLU A 71 -2.03 -3.46 -19.94
C GLU A 71 -1.24 -2.93 -21.15
N ARG A 72 -0.25 -2.07 -20.86
CA ARG A 72 0.69 -1.47 -21.82
C ARG A 72 2.12 -1.79 -21.41
N GLY A 73 3.01 -1.88 -22.40
CA GLY A 73 4.44 -2.01 -22.13
C GLY A 73 4.96 -0.77 -21.39
N LEU A 74 5.86 -0.98 -20.43
CA LEU A 74 6.55 0.13 -19.78
C LEU A 74 7.72 0.57 -20.66
N PRO A 75 8.04 1.88 -20.69
CA PRO A 75 9.23 2.35 -21.37
C PRO A 75 10.49 1.73 -20.76
N GLY A 76 11.57 1.59 -21.53
CA GLY A 76 12.85 1.06 -21.04
C GLY A 76 13.39 1.80 -19.81
N GLN A 77 13.06 3.09 -19.66
CA GLN A 77 13.41 3.93 -18.52
C GLN A 77 12.71 3.51 -17.20
N ALA A 78 11.71 2.63 -17.26
CA ALA A 78 11.01 2.12 -16.08
C ALA A 78 11.85 1.11 -15.27
N LEU A 79 12.99 0.66 -15.79
CA LEU A 79 13.90 -0.21 -15.03
C LEU A 79 14.41 0.50 -13.78
N THR A 80 14.49 -0.23 -12.67
CA THR A 80 14.94 0.27 -11.36
C THR A 80 14.01 1.32 -10.73
N THR A 81 12.81 1.51 -11.26
CA THR A 81 11.82 2.43 -10.68
C THR A 81 10.89 1.74 -9.69
N GLU A 82 10.32 2.53 -8.78
CA GLU A 82 9.37 2.05 -7.78
C GLU A 82 8.01 1.69 -8.40
N ILE A 83 7.38 0.66 -7.84
CA ILE A 83 6.02 0.26 -8.16
C ILE A 83 5.20 0.03 -6.91
N GLU A 84 3.92 0.35 -6.98
CA GLU A 84 3.00 0.17 -5.87
C GLU A 84 2.04 -0.98 -6.13
N MET A 85 1.88 -1.85 -5.13
CA MET A 85 0.75 -2.79 -5.10
C MET A 85 -0.48 -2.09 -4.56
N SER A 86 -1.54 -2.04 -5.36
CA SER A 86 -2.87 -1.68 -4.90
C SER A 86 -3.53 -2.93 -4.33
N LEU A 87 -3.67 -2.96 -3.01
CA LEU A 87 -4.56 -3.92 -2.34
C LEU A 87 -5.99 -3.68 -2.82
N SER A 88 -6.77 -4.76 -2.91
CA SER A 88 -8.15 -4.69 -3.36
C SER A 88 -9.00 -3.84 -2.40
N HIS A 89 -10.09 -3.24 -2.89
CA HIS A 89 -10.96 -2.35 -2.10
C HIS A 89 -11.41 -2.99 -0.78
N GLN A 90 -11.61 -4.31 -0.73
CA GLN A 90 -12.11 -5.02 0.45
C GLN A 90 -11.10 -5.05 1.61
N GLU A 91 -9.80 -5.09 1.33
CA GLU A 91 -8.75 -5.03 2.36
C GLU A 91 -8.57 -3.60 2.88
N GLN A 92 -8.77 -2.60 2.02
CA GLN A 92 -8.71 -1.18 2.40
C GLN A 92 -9.89 -0.81 3.30
N GLU A 93 -11.09 -1.33 3.04
CA GLU A 93 -12.25 -1.16 3.91
C GLU A 93 -12.03 -1.83 5.28
N PHE A 94 -11.49 -3.03 5.33
CA PHE A 94 -11.19 -3.73 6.59
C PHE A 94 -10.13 -3.01 7.45
N LEU A 95 -9.05 -2.51 6.82
CA LEU A 95 -8.02 -1.72 7.51
C LEU A 95 -8.52 -0.36 8.01
N ASN A 96 -9.39 0.29 7.23
CA ASN A 96 -10.01 1.54 7.64
C ASN A 96 -11.01 1.32 8.79
N ALA A 97 -11.80 0.24 8.74
CA ALA A 97 -12.75 -0.13 9.80
C ALA A 97 -12.04 -0.42 11.13
N SER A 98 -10.99 -1.25 11.12
CA SER A 98 -10.21 -1.59 12.32
C SER A 98 -9.48 -0.39 12.94
N ARG A 99 -8.97 0.54 12.11
CA ARG A 99 -8.39 1.81 12.57
C ARG A 99 -9.43 2.70 13.26
N ILE A 100 -10.66 2.75 12.75
CA ILE A 100 -11.76 3.51 13.35
C ILE A 100 -12.14 2.93 14.72
N GLU A 101 -12.32 1.61 14.83
CA GLU A 101 -12.67 0.94 16.09
C GLU A 101 -11.60 1.16 17.18
N SER A 102 -10.32 1.03 16.80
CA SER A 102 -9.19 1.27 17.72
C SER A 102 -9.16 2.72 18.22
N SER A 103 -9.44 3.70 17.35
CA SER A 103 -9.48 5.12 17.72
C SER A 103 -10.65 5.46 18.66
N LYS A 104 -11.82 4.82 18.48
CA LYS A 104 -12.99 4.98 19.36
C LYS A 104 -12.70 4.40 20.75
N PHE A 105 -12.03 3.26 20.81
CA PHE A 105 -11.63 2.64 22.06
C PHE A 105 -10.65 3.51 22.86
N LEU A 106 -9.62 4.09 22.23
CA LEU A 106 -8.71 5.01 22.92
C LEU A 106 -9.42 6.28 23.42
N LYS A 107 -10.30 6.87 22.59
CA LYS A 107 -11.04 8.09 22.97
C LYS A 107 -12.01 7.87 24.13
N SER A 108 -12.49 6.63 24.32
CA SER A 108 -13.33 6.26 25.47
C SER A 108 -12.58 6.12 26.79
N LYS A 109 -11.24 6.04 26.77
CA LYS A 109 -10.41 5.99 27.99
C LYS A 109 -9.98 7.38 28.49
N GLU A 110 -10.12 8.43 27.68
CA GLU A 110 -9.69 9.80 28.02
C GLU A 110 -10.79 10.66 28.69
N SER A 111 -11.98 10.15 28.97
CA SER A 111 -13.01 10.86 29.76
C SER A 111 -13.96 9.87 30.44
N PRO A 112 -14.13 9.93 31.77
CA PRO A 112 -14.75 11.08 32.42
C PRO A 112 -13.97 11.61 33.64
N GLY A 113 -13.73 12.92 33.65
CA GLY A 113 -13.13 13.65 34.76
C GLY A 113 -13.51 15.12 34.69
N LYS A 114 -14.80 15.41 34.73
CA LYS A 114 -15.33 16.74 35.03
C LYS A 114 -16.42 16.59 36.09
N GLU A 115 -16.21 17.23 37.23
CA GLU A 115 -17.18 17.95 38.09
C GLU A 115 -16.92 17.72 39.59
N ALA A 116 -16.41 18.78 40.23
CA ALA A 116 -16.59 19.23 41.63
C ALA A 116 -15.58 20.40 41.78
N GLU A 117 -15.91 21.64 42.14
CA GLU A 117 -16.97 22.17 42.99
C GLU A 117 -17.32 23.60 42.53
N SER A 118 -18.60 23.91 42.46
CA SER A 118 -19.11 25.28 42.54
C SER A 118 -20.24 25.29 43.56
N GLU A 119 -19.91 25.52 44.83
CA GLU A 119 -20.90 25.94 45.82
C GLU A 119 -20.70 27.42 46.11
N GLY A 120 -21.70 28.21 45.74
CA GLY A 120 -21.83 29.57 46.20
C GLY A 120 -22.43 29.62 47.59
N THR A 121 -22.10 30.65 48.35
CA THR A 121 -23.06 31.32 49.23
C THR A 121 -22.63 32.76 49.38
N GLY A 122 -23.53 33.66 49.01
CA GLY A 122 -23.36 35.09 49.25
C GLY A 122 -23.70 35.42 50.69
N GLU A 123 -23.01 36.41 51.25
CA GLU A 123 -23.58 37.18 52.34
C GLU A 123 -23.22 38.65 52.21
N ARG A 124 -24.27 39.46 52.08
CA ARG A 124 -24.27 40.93 52.19
C ARG A 124 -23.82 41.31 53.60
N ARG A 125 -23.06 42.41 53.75
CA ARG A 125 -23.46 43.55 54.60
C ARG A 125 -22.47 44.73 54.52
N LYS A 126 -23.11 45.91 54.39
CA LYS A 126 -22.74 47.29 54.77
C LYS A 126 -21.48 47.40 55.65
N LYS A 127 -20.60 48.39 55.47
CA LYS A 127 -20.87 49.83 55.62
C LYS A 127 -19.67 50.61 55.09
#